data_AF-A0A3B9DMD6-F1
#
_entry.id   AF-A0A3B9DMD6-F1
#
_cell.length_a   1.000
_cell.length_b   1.000
_cell.length_c   1.000
_cell.angle_alpha   90.00
_cell.angle_beta   90.00
_cell.angle_gamma   90.00
#
_symmetry.space_group_name_H-M   'P 1'
#
loop_
_entity.id
_entity.type
_entity.pdbx_description
1 polymer ?
#
loop_
_entity_poly.entity_id
_entity_poly.type
_entity_poly.pdbx_seq_one_letter_code
_entity_poly.pdbx_strand_id
1 'polypeptide(L)'
;MVGPLLTVADLRVGFRTEQGVVRAVDGVSFDLEPGKSIGIVGESGSGKTVTAKALMNLLPSYAQVEGTVTFDSRDVFAMAAKREKHFWGVEMTMIFQDPMTSLNPVKKIGEQIAEPLRVHLSRGRREALAEAGDLLEQVGIPEAGKRLTQY
;
A
#
# COMPACT_ATOMS: atom_id res chain seq x y z
N MET A 1 0.80 2.02 -28.20
CA MET A 1 -0.13 1.43 -27.23
C MET A 1 0.44 1.73 -25.86
N VAL A 2 -0.39 2.19 -24.93
CA VAL A 2 0.02 2.34 -23.53
C VAL A 2 0.11 0.92 -22.96
N GLY A 3 1.25 0.55 -22.37
CA GLY A 3 1.43 -0.75 -21.73
C GLY A 3 0.70 -0.82 -20.37
N PRO A 4 0.66 -2.00 -19.74
CA PRO A 4 0.06 -2.15 -18.42
C PRO A 4 0.73 -1.23 -17.39
N LEU A 5 -0.05 -0.73 -16.44
CA LEU A 5 0.44 0.10 -15.33
C LEU A 5 1.20 -0.75 -14.32
N LEU A 6 0.72 -1.96 -14.03
CA LEU A 6 1.39 -2.91 -13.15
C LEU A 6 1.41 -4.28 -13.82
N THR A 7 2.59 -4.87 -13.94
CA THR A 7 2.78 -6.24 -14.40
C THR A 7 3.42 -7.06 -13.29
N VAL A 8 2.78 -8.18 -12.96
CA VAL A 8 3.26 -9.21 -12.03
C VAL A 8 3.51 -10.47 -12.85
N ALA A 9 4.71 -11.01 -12.83
CA ALA A 9 5.06 -12.20 -13.59
C ALA A 9 5.78 -13.24 -12.71
N ASP A 10 5.22 -14.44 -12.67
CA ASP A 10 5.68 -15.61 -11.90
C ASP A 10 6.02 -15.29 -10.44
N LEU A 11 5.18 -14.47 -9.79
CA LEU A 11 5.38 -14.09 -8.39
C LEU A 11 5.25 -15.32 -7.50
N ARG A 12 6.28 -15.60 -6.72
CA ARG A 12 6.31 -16.68 -5.72
C ARG A 12 6.76 -16.12 -4.39
N VAL A 13 6.12 -16.56 -3.32
CA VAL A 13 6.45 -16.16 -1.95
C VAL A 13 6.50 -17.39 -1.06
N GLY A 14 7.68 -17.63 -0.49
CA GLY A 14 7.93 -18.71 0.47
C GLY A 14 8.30 -18.19 1.85
N PHE A 15 7.92 -18.93 2.88
CA PHE A 15 8.33 -18.69 4.26
C PHE A 15 9.02 -19.94 4.82
N ARG A 16 10.20 -19.77 5.42
CA ARG A 16 10.89 -20.87 6.11
C ARG A 16 10.23 -21.13 7.46
N THR A 17 9.90 -22.38 7.72
CA THR A 17 9.38 -22.89 8.99
C THR A 17 10.24 -24.07 9.45
N GLU A 18 10.07 -24.52 10.69
CA GLU A 18 10.75 -25.72 11.21
C GLU A 18 10.43 -26.99 10.41
N GLN A 19 9.27 -27.02 9.75
CA GLN A 19 8.79 -28.15 8.95
C GLN A 19 9.14 -28.03 7.46
N GLY A 20 9.89 -27.00 7.07
CA GLY A 20 10.27 -26.73 5.68
C GLY A 20 9.73 -25.40 5.15
N VAL A 21 9.81 -25.23 3.83
CA VAL A 21 9.35 -23.99 3.17
C VAL A 21 7.86 -24.09 2.86
N VAL A 22 7.07 -23.18 3.43
CA VAL A 22 5.66 -23.00 3.08
C VAL A 22 5.56 -22.00 1.94
N ARG A 23 5.08 -22.45 0.77
CA ARG A 23 4.77 -21.56 -0.36
C ARG A 23 3.39 -20.96 -0.17
N ALA A 24 3.35 -19.65 0.10
CA ALA A 24 2.11 -18.91 0.29
C ALA A 24 1.59 -18.28 -1.01
N VAL A 25 2.47 -18.04 -1.98
CA VAL A 25 2.14 -17.60 -3.34
C VAL A 25 3.00 -18.43 -4.30
N ASP A 26 2.40 -19.00 -5.35
CA ASP A 26 3.08 -19.92 -6.24
C ASP A 26 2.73 -19.63 -7.71
N GLY A 27 3.50 -18.75 -8.34
CA GLY A 27 3.47 -18.48 -9.79
C GLY A 27 2.35 -17.54 -10.24
N VAL A 28 1.97 -16.58 -9.40
CA VAL A 28 0.92 -15.60 -9.75
C VAL A 28 1.42 -14.65 -10.85
N SER A 29 0.66 -14.54 -11.93
CA SER A 29 0.94 -13.61 -13.03
C SER A 29 -0.33 -12.88 -13.46
N PHE A 30 -0.25 -11.55 -13.59
CA PHE A 30 -1.34 -10.71 -14.10
C PHE A 30 -0.84 -9.32 -14.48
N ASP A 31 -1.61 -8.67 -15.35
CA ASP A 31 -1.43 -7.28 -15.76
C ASP A 31 -2.62 -6.42 -15.31
N LEU A 32 -2.33 -5.23 -14.80
CA LEU A 32 -3.31 -4.19 -14.48
C LEU A 32 -3.13 -3.00 -15.42
N GLU A 33 -4.11 -2.80 -16.29
CA GLU A 33 -4.14 -1.67 -17.21
C GLU A 33 -4.45 -0.34 -16.48
N PRO A 34 -3.96 0.81 -17.00
CA PRO A 34 -4.30 2.13 -16.45
C PRO A 34 -5.82 2.35 -16.36
N GLY A 35 -6.28 2.86 -15.21
CA GLY A 35 -7.70 3.15 -14.97
C GLY A 35 -8.60 1.92 -14.83
N LYS A 36 -8.03 0.72 -14.72
CA LYS A 36 -8.76 -0.52 -14.41
C LYS A 36 -8.63 -0.89 -12.95
N SER A 37 -9.43 -1.86 -12.53
CA SER A 37 -9.41 -2.43 -11.19
C SER A 37 -9.35 -3.94 -11.29
N ILE A 38 -8.57 -4.57 -10.41
CA ILE A 38 -8.48 -6.03 -10.28
C ILE A 38 -8.92 -6.41 -8.87
N GLY A 39 -9.77 -7.43 -8.79
CA GLY A 39 -10.13 -8.09 -7.55
C GLY A 39 -9.41 -9.43 -7.42
N ILE A 40 -8.76 -9.66 -6.27
CA ILE A 40 -8.18 -10.97 -5.92
C ILE A 40 -9.10 -11.62 -4.89
N VAL A 41 -9.71 -12.74 -5.27
CA VAL A 41 -10.68 -13.49 -4.45
C VAL A 41 -10.18 -14.90 -4.14
N GLY A 42 -10.64 -15.46 -3.03
CA GLY A 42 -10.24 -16.80 -2.56
C GLY A 42 -10.50 -16.98 -1.07
N GLU A 43 -10.33 -18.21 -0.57
CA GLU A 43 -10.56 -18.57 0.84
C GLU A 43 -9.54 -17.96 1.81
N SER A 44 -9.83 -17.97 3.11
CA SER A 44 -8.85 -17.55 4.11
C SER A 44 -7.56 -18.37 3.97
N GLY A 45 -6.40 -17.72 4.02
CA GLY A 45 -5.10 -18.39 3.85
C GLY A 45 -4.66 -18.64 2.40
N SER A 46 -5.46 -18.31 1.38
CA SER A 46 -5.14 -18.55 -0.04
C SER A 46 -4.03 -17.65 -0.64
N GLY A 47 -3.25 -16.95 0.17
CA GLY A 47 -2.15 -16.09 -0.32
C GLY A 47 -2.53 -14.67 -0.78
N LYS A 48 -3.79 -14.25 -0.70
CA LYS A 48 -4.23 -12.89 -1.12
C LYS A 48 -3.47 -11.76 -0.42
N THR A 49 -3.46 -11.79 0.90
CA THR A 49 -2.76 -10.77 1.72
C THR A 49 -1.25 -10.83 1.50
N VAL A 50 -0.69 -12.02 1.29
CA VAL A 50 0.74 -12.19 1.01
C VAL A 50 1.08 -11.60 -0.36
N THR A 51 0.25 -11.83 -1.37
CA THR A 51 0.38 -11.22 -2.71
C THR A 51 0.39 -9.71 -2.60
N ALA A 52 -0.63 -9.10 -1.97
CA ALA A 52 -0.71 -7.65 -1.81
C ALA A 52 0.50 -7.08 -1.05
N LYS A 53 0.93 -7.73 0.04
CA LYS A 53 2.11 -7.30 0.81
C LYS A 53 3.42 -7.46 0.03
N ALA A 54 3.53 -8.46 -0.85
CA ALA A 54 4.69 -8.63 -1.72
C ALA A 54 4.83 -7.44 -2.68
N LEU A 55 3.74 -7.05 -3.33
CA LEU A 55 3.69 -5.90 -4.24
C LEU A 55 4.03 -4.59 -3.52
N MET A 56 3.59 -4.45 -2.27
CA MET A 56 3.86 -3.26 -1.45
C MET A 56 5.23 -3.27 -0.75
N ASN A 57 6.07 -4.30 -0.95
CA ASN A 57 7.33 -4.49 -0.21
C ASN A 57 7.15 -4.45 1.34
N LEU A 58 6.08 -5.07 1.83
CA LEU A 58 5.71 -5.14 3.26
C LEU A 58 5.82 -6.55 3.86
N LEU A 59 6.44 -7.48 3.13
CA LEU A 59 6.73 -8.81 3.67
C LEU A 59 7.86 -8.75 4.69
N PRO A 60 7.86 -9.65 5.70
CA PRO A 60 8.97 -9.73 6.65
C PRO A 60 10.27 -10.13 5.96
N SER A 61 11.41 -9.77 6.53
CA SER A 61 12.74 -10.00 5.93
C SER A 61 13.11 -11.47 5.70
N TYR A 62 12.43 -12.41 6.36
CA TYR A 62 12.64 -13.84 6.16
C TYR A 62 11.76 -14.44 5.04
N ALA A 63 10.89 -13.64 4.43
CA ALA A 63 10.15 -14.05 3.25
C ALA A 63 11.10 -14.18 2.05
N GLN A 64 10.93 -15.25 1.28
CA GLN A 64 11.62 -15.47 0.02
C GLN A 64 10.68 -15.05 -1.10
N VAL A 65 11.05 -14.03 -1.86
CA VAL A 65 10.24 -13.49 -2.96
C VAL A 65 10.98 -13.74 -4.27
N GLU A 66 10.30 -14.36 -5.23
CA GLU A 66 10.80 -14.62 -6.58
C GLU A 66 9.78 -14.10 -7.61
N GLY A 67 10.22 -13.96 -8.86
CA GLY A 67 9.43 -13.38 -9.95
C GLY A 67 9.75 -11.91 -10.17
N THR A 68 8.94 -11.25 -10.97
CA THR A 68 9.13 -9.83 -11.32
C THR A 68 7.85 -9.04 -11.12
N VAL A 69 8.02 -7.80 -10.68
CA VAL A 69 6.93 -6.84 -10.51
C VAL A 69 7.40 -5.51 -11.09
N THR A 70 6.69 -4.98 -12.07
CA THR A 70 6.97 -3.67 -12.66
C THR A 70 5.77 -2.75 -12.54
N PHE A 71 6.02 -1.50 -12.19
CA PHE A 71 5.03 -0.43 -12.17
C PHE A 71 5.48 0.67 -13.14
N ASP A 72 4.67 0.96 -14.16
CA ASP A 72 5.00 1.91 -15.23
C ASP A 72 6.41 1.65 -15.81
N SER A 73 6.67 0.39 -16.16
CA SER A 73 7.96 -0.12 -16.65
C SER A 73 9.16 0.01 -15.68
N ARG A 74 8.95 0.41 -14.42
CA ARG A 74 9.99 0.44 -13.37
C ARG A 74 9.91 -0.80 -12.49
N ASP A 75 11.06 -1.41 -12.22
CA ASP A 75 11.15 -2.56 -11.31
C ASP A 75 10.83 -2.17 -9.85
N VAL A 76 9.79 -2.78 -9.29
CA VAL A 76 9.29 -2.46 -7.94
C VAL A 76 10.27 -2.86 -6.85
N PHE A 77 10.99 -3.96 -7.00
CA PHE A 77 11.96 -4.42 -6.01
C PHE A 77 13.23 -3.56 -6.01
N ALA A 78 13.63 -3.04 -7.17
CA ALA A 78 14.71 -2.04 -7.27
C ALA A 78 14.31 -0.71 -6.62
N MET A 79 13.08 -0.24 -6.84
CA MET A 79 12.55 0.97 -6.17
C MET A 79 12.45 0.78 -4.65
N ALA A 80 12.06 -0.41 -4.19
CA ALA A 80 12.11 -0.80 -2.78
C ALA A 80 13.52 -0.71 -2.20
N ALA A 81 14.51 -1.30 -2.87
CA ALA A 81 15.91 -1.28 -2.43
C ALA A 81 16.47 0.15 -2.31
N LYS A 82 16.07 1.04 -3.24
CA LYS A 82 16.42 2.47 -3.22
C LYS A 82 15.61 3.31 -2.24
N ARG A 83 14.58 2.74 -1.60
CA ARG A 83 13.65 3.43 -0.70
C ARG A 83 13.03 4.68 -1.33
N GLU A 84 12.53 4.54 -2.56
CA GLU A 84 11.94 5.65 -3.32
C GLU A 84 10.68 6.20 -2.65
N LYS A 85 10.84 7.23 -1.81
CA LYS A 85 9.78 7.77 -0.95
C LYS A 85 8.56 8.30 -1.72
N HIS A 86 8.78 8.82 -2.93
CA HIS A 86 7.69 9.34 -3.76
C HIS A 86 6.82 8.19 -4.26
N PHE A 87 7.43 7.14 -4.79
CA PHE A 87 6.72 5.95 -5.25
C PHE A 87 5.85 5.34 -4.13
N TRP A 88 6.45 5.06 -2.98
CA TRP A 88 5.78 4.41 -1.85
C TRP A 88 4.80 5.29 -1.05
N GLY A 89 4.71 6.58 -1.34
CA GLY A 89 3.84 7.51 -0.62
C GLY A 89 2.86 8.30 -1.49
N VAL A 90 3.03 8.27 -2.81
CA VAL A 90 2.21 9.04 -3.76
C VAL A 90 1.68 8.15 -4.87
N GLU A 91 2.53 7.33 -5.48
CA GLU A 91 2.17 6.54 -6.66
C GLU A 91 1.53 5.19 -6.30
N MET A 92 2.03 4.54 -5.26
CA MET A 92 1.57 3.22 -4.80
C MET A 92 1.34 3.24 -3.29
N THR A 93 0.06 3.20 -2.89
CA THR A 93 -0.39 3.31 -1.49
C THR A 93 -1.31 2.16 -1.14
N MET A 94 -1.29 1.73 0.13
CA MET A 94 -2.12 0.65 0.64
C MET A 94 -3.07 1.15 1.73
N ILE A 95 -4.32 0.68 1.69
CA ILE A 95 -5.27 0.74 2.80
C ILE A 95 -5.28 -0.63 3.46
N PHE A 96 -4.96 -0.69 4.76
CA PHE A 96 -4.89 -1.96 5.50
C PHE A 96 -6.28 -2.45 5.93
N GLN A 97 -6.43 -3.77 6.06
CA GLN A 97 -7.68 -4.40 6.48
C GLN A 97 -8.09 -4.05 7.92
N ASP A 98 -7.11 -3.83 8.81
CA ASP A 98 -7.35 -3.46 10.20
C ASP A 98 -7.00 -1.97 10.42
N PRO A 99 -8.00 -1.08 10.44
CA PRO A 99 -7.76 0.36 10.61
C PRO A 99 -7.19 0.71 11.99
N MET A 100 -7.48 -0.10 13.03
CA MET A 100 -7.01 0.18 14.39
C MET A 100 -5.50 -0.01 14.54
N THR A 101 -4.90 -0.85 13.69
CA THR A 101 -3.44 -1.01 13.64
C THR A 101 -2.73 0.10 12.88
N SER A 102 -3.46 0.86 12.07
CA SER A 102 -2.90 1.90 11.20
C SER A 102 -3.03 3.30 11.79
N LEU A 103 -3.98 3.51 12.71
CA LEU A 103 -4.20 4.78 13.39
C LEU A 103 -3.63 4.76 14.81
N ASN A 104 -3.01 5.87 15.20
CA ASN A 104 -2.48 6.08 16.53
C ASN A 104 -3.52 6.82 17.40
N PRO A 105 -4.09 6.17 18.44
CA PRO A 105 -5.16 6.76 19.25
C PRO A 105 -4.72 7.93 20.13
N VAL A 106 -3.41 8.16 20.27
CA VAL A 106 -2.88 9.33 21.00
C VAL A 106 -2.57 10.51 20.07
N LYS A 107 -2.91 10.42 18.78
CA LYS A 107 -2.76 11.48 17.79
C LYS A 107 -4.12 11.95 17.31
N LYS A 108 -4.25 13.25 17.07
CA LYS A 108 -5.48 13.80 16.51
C LYS A 108 -5.69 13.30 15.08
N ILE A 109 -6.94 13.05 14.70
CA ILE A 109 -7.34 12.59 13.36
C ILE A 109 -6.71 13.49 12.29
N GLY A 110 -6.83 14.81 12.42
CA GLY A 110 -6.29 15.75 11.44
C GLY A 110 -4.77 15.71 11.32
N GLU A 111 -4.04 15.46 12.41
CA GLU A 111 -2.57 15.34 12.32
C GLU A 111 -2.14 14.08 11.59
N GLN A 112 -2.85 12.97 11.80
CA GLN A 112 -2.56 11.69 11.14
C GLN A 112 -2.84 11.75 9.63
N ILE A 113 -3.91 12.44 9.21
CA ILE A 113 -4.23 12.63 7.80
C ILE A 113 -3.27 13.65 7.15
N ALA A 114 -2.90 14.70 7.87
CA ALA A 114 -1.99 15.73 7.37
C ALA A 114 -0.52 15.25 7.28
N GLU A 115 -0.11 14.29 8.10
CA GLU A 115 1.26 13.76 8.11
C GLU A 115 1.75 13.26 6.73
N PRO A 116 1.05 12.33 6.04
CA PRO A 116 1.50 11.87 4.72
C PRO A 116 1.54 12.99 3.68
N LEU A 117 0.59 13.95 3.71
CA LEU A 117 0.61 15.12 2.82
C LEU A 117 1.88 15.96 3.03
N ARG A 118 2.32 16.12 4.28
CA ARG A 118 3.55 16.85 4.60
C ARG A 118 4.79 16.07 4.21
N VAL A 119 4.83 14.77 4.48
CA VAL A 119 6.00 13.91 4.26
C VAL A 119 6.24 13.62 2.79
N HIS A 120 5.17 13.34 2.03
CA HIS A 120 5.29 12.84 0.66
C HIS A 120 4.99 13.91 -0.40
N LEU A 121 4.21 14.94 -0.06
CA LEU A 121 3.84 16.03 -0.99
C LEU A 121 4.45 17.39 -0.61
N SER A 122 5.30 17.44 0.42
CA SER A 122 5.98 18.67 0.87
C SER A 122 5.03 19.83 1.22
N ARG A 123 3.79 19.53 1.59
CA ARG A 123 2.78 20.53 1.95
C ARG A 123 3.13 21.24 3.25
N GLY A 124 2.79 22.52 3.35
CA GLY A 124 2.92 23.27 4.61
C GLY A 124 1.96 22.74 5.68
N ARG A 125 2.28 22.87 6.97
CA ARG A 125 1.43 22.35 8.06
C ARG A 125 -0.03 22.85 7.98
N ARG A 126 -0.22 24.15 7.73
CA ARG A 126 -1.55 24.76 7.63
C ARG A 126 -2.33 24.25 6.42
N GLU A 127 -1.64 24.14 5.28
CA GLU A 127 -2.20 23.65 4.02
C GLU A 127 -2.61 22.18 4.15
N ALA A 128 -1.73 21.33 4.67
CA ALA A 128 -2.02 19.91 4.89
C ALA A 128 -3.18 19.67 5.87
N LEU A 129 -3.35 20.52 6.89
CA LEU A 129 -4.49 20.43 7.81
C LEU A 129 -5.81 20.87 7.16
N ALA A 130 -5.77 21.86 6.27
CA ALA A 130 -6.95 22.26 5.51
C ALA A 130 -7.35 21.13 4.54
N GLU A 131 -6.39 20.61 3.78
CA GLU A 131 -6.60 19.49 2.86
C GLU A 131 -7.08 18.22 3.59
N ALA A 132 -6.58 17.95 4.80
CA ALA A 132 -7.11 16.87 5.64
C ALA A 132 -8.60 17.03 5.98
N GLY A 133 -9.06 18.28 6.15
CA GLY A 133 -10.48 18.59 6.34
C GLY A 133 -11.28 18.29 5.08
N ASP A 134 -10.80 18.76 3.94
CA ASP A 134 -11.42 18.53 2.63
C ASP A 134 -11.52 17.02 2.32
N LEU A 135 -10.48 16.24 2.64
CA LEU A 135 -10.48 14.78 2.48
C LEU A 135 -11.53 14.10 3.36
N LEU A 136 -11.69 14.53 4.62
CA LEU A 136 -12.73 14.01 5.52
C LEU A 136 -14.13 14.29 4.96
N GLU A 137 -14.36 15.49 4.41
CA GLU A 137 -15.62 15.83 3.75
C GLU A 137 -15.85 14.99 2.50
N GLN A 138 -14.81 14.81 1.67
CA GLN A 138 -14.87 14.03 0.43
C GLN A 138 -15.28 12.57 0.67
N VAL A 139 -14.82 11.96 1.78
CA VAL A 139 -15.18 10.58 2.15
C VAL A 139 -16.44 10.50 3.03
N GLY A 140 -17.14 11.61 3.22
CA GLY A 140 -18.46 11.65 3.87
C GLY A 140 -18.43 11.64 5.40
N ILE A 141 -17.32 12.02 6.04
CA ILE A 141 -17.25 12.11 7.49
C ILE A 141 -17.95 13.40 7.98
N PRO A 142 -18.99 13.29 8.81
CA PRO A 142 -19.73 14.45 9.28
C PRO A 142 -18.91 15.29 10.26
N GLU A 143 -19.14 16.61 10.22
CA GLU A 143 -18.49 17.60 11.08
C GLU A 143 -16.95 17.57 10.96
N ALA A 144 -16.42 17.41 9.74
CA ALA A 144 -14.99 17.25 9.44
C ALA A 144 -14.09 18.23 10.22
N GLY A 145 -14.44 19.52 10.25
CA GLY A 145 -13.70 20.53 11.03
C GLY A 145 -13.59 20.22 12.52
N LYS A 146 -14.64 19.67 13.14
CA LYS A 146 -14.57 19.18 14.54
C LYS A 146 -13.71 17.92 14.62
N ARG A 147 -13.90 16.98 13.69
CA ARG A 147 -13.15 15.70 13.65
C ARG A 147 -11.64 15.90 13.57
N LEU A 148 -11.16 16.89 12.84
CA LEU A 148 -9.72 17.21 12.75
C LEU A 148 -9.03 17.35 14.11
N THR A 149 -9.76 17.79 15.13
CA THR A 149 -9.23 18.06 16.48
C THR A 149 -9.44 16.93 17.48
N GLN A 150 -10.20 15.90 17.11
CA GLN A 150 -10.49 14.72 17.93
C GLN A 150 -9.39 13.67 17.82
N TYR A 151 -9.40 12.70 18.74
CA TYR A 151 -8.49 11.56 18.82
C TYR A 151 -9.17 10.30 18.32
#